data_AF-L7E2B0-F1
#
_entry.id   AF-L7E2B0-F1
#
_cell.length_a   1.000
_cell.length_b   1.000
_cell.length_c   1.000
_cell.angle_alpha   90.00
_cell.angle_beta   90.00
_cell.angle_gamma   90.00
#
_symmetry.space_group_name_H-M   'P 1'
#
loop_
_entity.id
_entity.type
_entity.pdbx_description
1 polymer ?
#
loop_
_entity_poly.entity_id
_entity_poly.type
_entity_poly.pdbx_seq_one_letter_code
_entity_poly.pdbx_strand_id
1 'polypeptide(L)' 'MGKVESFNLDGLDLFFNSHDHLPPHFHVRKPGQWEIRVFFLLCNQENGLNFQVKWPANAKISSKEKSKFLTTF' A
#
# COMPACT_ATOMS: atom_id res chain seq x y z
N MET A 1 -6.08 2.11 -20.52
CA MET A 1 -5.80 1.58 -19.17
C MET A 1 -6.50 0.25 -19.04
N GLY A 2 -5.81 -0.81 -18.59
CA GLY A 2 -6.44 -2.10 -18.33
C GLY A 2 -7.40 -2.01 -17.15
N LYS A 3 -8.59 -2.60 -17.27
CA LYS A 3 -9.53 -2.73 -16.16
C LYS A 3 -9.25 -4.03 -15.43
N VAL A 4 -9.03 -3.96 -14.12
CA VAL A 4 -8.97 -5.13 -13.25
C VAL A 4 -10.36 -5.33 -12.66
N GLU A 5 -10.92 -6.54 -12.77
CA GLU A 5 -12.21 -6.87 -12.16
C GLU A 5 -12.04 -7.22 -10.69
N SER A 6 -11.17 -8.19 -10.41
CA SER A 6 -10.79 -8.59 -9.05
C SER A 6 -9.41 -9.23 -9.06
N PHE A 7 -8.69 -9.12 -7.95
CA PHE A 7 -7.42 -9.80 -7.73
C PHE A 7 -7.26 -10.14 -6.26
N ASN A 8 -6.42 -11.13 -5.98
CA ASN A 8 -6.01 -11.54 -4.65
C ASN A 8 -4.48 -11.66 -4.63
N LEU A 9 -3.86 -11.42 -3.48
CA LEU A 9 -2.44 -11.61 -3.24
C LEU A 9 -2.28 -12.50 -2.01
N ASP A 10 -1.77 -13.71 -2.21
CA ASP A 10 -1.65 -14.71 -1.16
C ASP A 10 -0.87 -14.19 0.06
N GLY A 11 -1.47 -14.37 1.24
CA GLY A 11 -0.90 -13.93 2.52
C GLY A 11 -0.99 -12.42 2.78
N LEU A 12 -1.72 -11.67 1.96
CA LEU A 12 -2.00 -10.25 2.15
C LEU A 12 -3.51 -10.00 2.27
N ASP A 13 -3.88 -9.06 3.13
CA ASP A 13 -5.25 -8.57 3.23
C ASP A 13 -5.41 -7.32 2.35
N LEU A 14 -6.46 -7.29 1.52
CA LEU A 14 -6.81 -6.14 0.69
C LEU A 14 -8.19 -5.59 1.13
N PHE A 15 -8.26 -4.32 1.50
CA PHE A 15 -9.50 -3.75 2.06
C PHE A 15 -9.61 -2.23 1.91
N PHE A 16 -10.84 -1.73 2.06
CA PHE A 16 -11.19 -0.32 2.13
C PHE A 16 -11.75 -0.04 3.53
N ASN A 17 -11.17 0.90 4.28
CA ASN A 17 -11.59 1.14 5.67
C ASN A 17 -12.91 1.91 5.80
N SER A 18 -13.29 2.71 4.80
CA SER A 18 -14.58 3.41 4.68
C SER A 18 -14.54 4.32 3.43
N HIS A 19 -15.71 4.72 2.90
CA HIS A 19 -15.84 5.59 1.72
C HIS A 19 -15.53 7.07 2.00
N ASP A 20 -15.47 7.48 3.27
CA ASP A 20 -15.31 8.88 3.69
C ASP A 20 -13.84 9.36 3.76
N HIS A 21 -12.88 8.50 3.45
CA HIS A 21 -11.47 8.86 3.45
C HIS A 21 -11.00 9.46 2.11
N LEU A 22 -10.59 10.73 2.15
CA LEU A 22 -9.89 11.40 1.05
C LEU A 22 -8.36 11.42 1.29
N PRO A 23 -7.53 11.27 0.24
CA PRO A 23 -7.92 10.87 -1.12
C PRO A 23 -8.29 9.38 -1.18
N PRO A 24 -9.11 8.94 -2.16
CA PRO A 24 -9.48 7.53 -2.29
C PRO A 24 -8.25 6.63 -2.38
N HIS A 25 -8.21 5.61 -1.53
CA HIS A 25 -7.15 4.61 -1.48
C HIS A 25 -7.68 3.26 -1.04
N PHE A 26 -6.94 2.21 -1.39
CA PHE A 26 -7.11 0.88 -0.78
C PHE A 26 -5.88 0.54 0.06
N HIS A 27 -6.08 -0.39 0.99
CA HIS A 27 -5.05 -0.88 1.88
C HIS A 27 -4.61 -2.27 1.41
N VAL A 28 -3.30 -2.49 1.42
CA VAL A 28 -2.66 -3.80 1.29
C VAL A 28 -1.90 -4.05 2.58
N ARG A 29 -2.24 -5.09 3.32
CA ARG A 29 -1.66 -5.36 4.63
C ARG A 29 -1.04 -6.73 4.67
N LYS A 30 0.17 -6.82 5.22
CA LYS A 30 0.72 -8.07 5.73
C LYS A 30 0.48 -8.15 7.24
N PRO A 31 -0.35 -9.09 7.72
CA PRO A 31 -0.73 -9.18 9.13
C PRO A 31 0.48 -9.12 10.08
N GLY A 32 0.42 -8.21 11.04
CA GLY A 32 1.47 -8.01 12.06
C GLY A 32 2.76 -7.36 11.55
N GLN A 33 2.90 -7.06 10.26
CA GLN A 33 4.16 -6.57 9.69
C GLN A 33 4.06 -5.15 9.12
N TRP A 34 3.18 -4.90 8.16
CA TRP A 34 3.07 -3.62 7.48
C TRP A 34 1.73 -3.45 6.77
N GLU A 35 1.40 -2.21 6.46
CA GLU A 35 0.29 -1.80 5.62
C GLU A 35 0.79 -0.81 4.57
N ILE A 36 0.36 -0.96 3.32
CA ILE A 36 0.59 -0.02 2.22
C ILE A 36 -0.77 0.58 1.83
N ARG A 37 -0.82 1.89 1.68
CA ARG A 37 -1.96 2.64 1.16
C ARG A 37 -1.64 3.08 -0.25
N VAL A 38 -2.48 2.71 -1.21
CA VAL A 38 -2.27 3.05 -2.62
C VAL A 38 -3.35 4.04 -3.06
N PHE A 39 -2.94 5.22 -3.52
CA PHE A 39 -3.86 6.34 -3.79
C PHE A 39 -4.20 6.42 -5.28
N PHE A 40 -5.48 6.19 -5.63
CA PHE A 40 -5.90 6.09 -7.04
C PHE A 40 -5.71 7.39 -7.82
N LEU A 41 -6.16 8.51 -7.25
CA LEU A 41 -6.25 9.79 -7.96
C LEU A 41 -4.92 10.58 -7.98
N LEU A 42 -3.94 10.12 -7.22
CA LEU A 42 -2.64 10.79 -7.10
C LEU A 42 -1.57 10.17 -8.02
N CYS A 43 -1.89 9.03 -8.66
CA CYS A 43 -1.00 8.40 -9.62
C CYS A 43 -1.17 9.06 -10.99
N ASN A 44 -0.10 9.61 -11.56
CA ASN A 44 -0.10 10.20 -12.89
C ASN A 44 1.24 9.94 -13.61
N GLN A 45 1.35 10.38 -14.87
CA GLN A 45 2.57 10.17 -15.66
C GLN A 45 3.81 10.89 -15.09
N GLU A 46 3.63 11.98 -14.35
CA GLU A 46 4.73 12.78 -13.79
C GLU A 46 5.23 12.21 -12.45
N ASN A 47 4.30 11.76 -11.60
CA ASN A 47 4.56 11.35 -10.21
C ASN A 47 4.59 9.83 -10.02
N GLY A 48 4.19 9.04 -11.02
CA GLY A 48 4.15 7.58 -10.94
C GLY A 48 3.16 7.05 -9.90
N LEU A 49 3.51 5.93 -9.27
CA LEU A 49 2.69 5.30 -8.23
C LEU A 49 2.77 6.09 -6.92
N ASN A 50 1.63 6.52 -6.38
CA ASN A 50 1.55 7.22 -5.11
C ASN A 50 1.09 6.25 -4.00
N PHE A 51 1.95 6.05 -3.00
CA PHE A 51 1.65 5.16 -1.88
C PHE A 51 2.28 5.60 -0.56
N GLN A 52 1.71 5.13 0.56
CA GLN A 52 2.23 5.34 1.91
C GLN A 52 2.40 3.98 2.62
N VAL A 53 3.56 3.75 3.21
CA VAL A 53 3.82 2.57 4.05
C VAL A 53 3.60 2.91 5.53
N LYS A 54 2.85 2.06 6.23
CA LYS A 54 2.60 2.10 7.66
C LYS A 54 3.22 0.87 8.33
N TRP A 55 3.90 1.13 9.43
CA TRP A 55 4.53 0.10 10.26
C TRP A 55 3.81 0.01 11.60
N PRO A 56 3.66 -1.19 12.18
CA PRO A 56 3.20 -1.35 13.56
C PRO A 56 4.11 -0.57 14.52
N ALA A 57 3.53 0.02 15.56
CA ALA A 57 4.28 0.83 16.55
C ALA A 57 5.48 0.10 17.16
N ASN A 58 5.39 -1.23 17.31
CA ASN A 58 6.42 -2.08 17.90
C ASN A 58 7.11 -3.01 16.88
N ALA A 59 7.08 -2.66 15.60
CA ALA A 59 7.69 -3.50 14.56
C ALA A 59 9.22 -3.55 14.70
N LYS A 60 9.78 -4.72 15.03
CA LYS A 60 11.22 -4.99 15.02
C LYS A 60 11.73 -5.22 13.58
N ILE A 61 11.58 -4.22 12.72
CA ILE A 61 12.04 -4.26 11.32
C ILE A 61 13.26 -3.36 11.18
N SER A 62 14.35 -3.90 10.64
CA SER A 62 15.59 -3.15 10.47
C SER A 62 15.43 -2.04 9.42
N SER A 63 16.21 -0.96 9.55
CA SER A 63 16.21 0.14 8.57
C SER A 63 16.57 -0.33 7.15
N LYS A 64 17.40 -1.38 7.05
CA LYS A 64 17.79 -2.00 5.76
C LYS A 64 16.61 -2.69 5.08
N GLU A 65 15.78 -3.39 5.85
CA GLU A 65 14.56 -4.03 5.33
C GLU A 65 13.52 -2.99 4.89
N LYS A 66 13.36 -1.89 5.64
CA LYS A 66 12.48 -0.78 5.23
C LYS A 66 12.92 -0.15 3.91
N SER A 67 14.22 0.09 3.74
CA SER A 67 14.79 0.69 2.53
C SER A 67 14.55 -0.16 1.28
N LYS A 68 14.66 -1.48 1.39
CA LYS A 68 14.40 -2.42 0.29
C LYS A 68 12.96 -2.36 -0.22
N PHE A 69 11.98 -2.18 0.67
CA PHE A 69 10.57 -2.03 0.28
C PHE A 69 10.30 -0.76 -0.53
N LEU A 70 11.05 0.31 -0.31
CA LEU A 70 10.84 1.61 -0.96
C LEU A 70 11.58 1.77 -2.29
N THR A 71 12.50 0.87 -2.62
CA THR A 71 13.34 0.94 -3.84
C THR A 71 12.96 -0.10 -4.89
N THR A 72 11.95 -0.94 -4.63
CA THR A 72 11.56 -2.05 -5.52
C THR A 72 10.45 -1.66 -6.52
N PHE A 73 10.04 -0.38 -6.59
CA PHE A 73 8.94 0.08 -7.45
C PHE A 73 9.32 1.33 -8.22
#